data_AF-A0A4R4R8W4-F1
#
_entry.id   AF-A0A4R4R8W4-F1
#
_cell.length_a   1.000
_cell.length_b   1.000
_cell.length_c   1.000
_cell.angle_alpha   90.00
_cell.angle_beta   90.00
_cell.angle_gamma   90.00
#
_symmetry.space_group_name_H-M   'P 1'
#
loop_
_entity.id
_entity.type
_entity.pdbx_description
1 polymer ?
#
loop_
_entity_poly.entity_id
_entity_poly.type
_entity_poly.pdbx_seq_one_letter_code
_entity_poly.pdbx_strand_id
1 'polypeptide(L)'
;MESVPLKDARTRLGRIHAAAVHGQPVEITRHGSAPVVVVSKTMYDVMFTDHLRWQAEQFRKALDEGVVPEGTLVIHRDDLDRWRDATPEEWAAGRLDA
;
A
#
# COMPACT_ATOMS: atom_id res chain seq x y z
N MET A 1 4.17 -20.97 4.70
CA MET A 1 2.85 -20.32 4.85
C MET A 1 1.79 -21.37 4.63
N GLU A 2 0.86 -21.55 5.57
CA GLU A 2 -0.25 -22.49 5.42
C GLU A 2 -1.27 -21.92 4.41
N SER A 3 -1.87 -22.76 3.57
CA SER A 3 -2.90 -22.35 2.60
C SER A 3 -4.19 -23.13 2.83
N VAL A 4 -5.32 -22.42 2.92
CA VAL A 4 -6.62 -22.97 3.31
C VAL A 4 -7.69 -22.55 2.30
N PRO A 5 -8.44 -23.49 1.69
CA PRO A 5 -9.57 -23.13 0.83
C PRO A 5 -10.65 -22.36 1.60
N LEU A 6 -11.30 -21.38 0.97
CA LEU A 6 -12.33 -20.53 1.59
C LEU A 6 -13.46 -21.35 2.25
N LYS A 7 -13.81 -22.50 1.66
CA LYS A 7 -14.80 -23.45 2.22
C LYS A 7 -14.42 -23.95 3.62
N ASP A 8 -13.14 -24.14 3.88
CA ASP A 8 -12.61 -24.69 5.13
C ASP A 8 -12.15 -23.57 6.08
N ALA A 9 -11.85 -22.38 5.53
CA ALA A 9 -11.42 -21.23 6.32
C ALA A 9 -12.48 -20.80 7.34
N ARG A 10 -13.76 -20.88 6.99
CA ARG A 10 -14.88 -20.46 7.88
C ARG A 10 -14.95 -21.30 9.15
N THR A 11 -14.79 -22.61 9.04
CA THR A 11 -14.82 -23.52 10.21
C THR A 11 -13.54 -23.45 11.02
N ARG A 12 -12.42 -23.04 10.39
CA ARG A 12 -11.09 -22.95 11.01
C ARG A 12 -10.71 -21.54 11.45
N LEU A 13 -11.63 -20.58 11.44
CA LEU A 13 -11.33 -19.16 11.66
C LEU A 13 -10.59 -18.89 12.98
N GLY A 14 -10.98 -19.55 14.07
CA GLY A 14 -10.30 -19.39 15.37
C GLY A 14 -8.83 -19.81 15.33
N ARG A 15 -8.51 -20.91 14.63
CA ARG A 15 -7.12 -21.37 14.44
C ARG A 15 -6.35 -20.43 13.52
N ILE A 16 -6.97 -19.93 12.45
CA ILE A 16 -6.36 -18.96 11.53
C ILE A 16 -6.02 -17.66 12.27
N HIS A 17 -6.95 -17.16 13.09
CA HIS A 17 -6.73 -15.99 13.92
C HIS A 17 -5.57 -16.20 14.91
N ALA A 18 -5.56 -17.32 15.62
CA ALA A 18 -4.47 -17.64 16.55
C ALA A 18 -3.11 -17.69 15.84
N ALA A 19 -3.02 -18.36 14.69
CA ALA A 19 -1.80 -18.41 13.88
C ALA A 19 -1.33 -16.99 13.49
N ALA A 20 -2.24 -16.16 12.97
CA ALA A 20 -1.93 -14.79 12.56
C ALA A 20 -1.42 -13.92 13.73
N VAL A 21 -2.07 -14.00 14.90
CA VAL A 21 -1.65 -13.28 16.13
C VAL A 21 -0.25 -13.70 16.58
N HIS A 22 0.10 -14.98 16.42
CA HIS A 22 1.43 -15.50 16.72
C HIS A 22 2.45 -15.33 15.57
N GLY A 23 2.14 -14.48 14.58
CA GLY A 23 3.08 -14.12 13.52
C GLY A 23 3.23 -15.18 12.43
N GLN A 24 2.25 -16.07 12.28
CA GLN A 24 2.20 -17.07 11.22
C GLN A 24 1.14 -16.68 10.19
N PRO A 25 1.53 -16.12 9.04
CA PRO A 25 0.60 -15.82 7.96
C PRO A 25 -0.11 -17.08 7.46
N VAL A 26 -1.39 -16.95 7.17
CA VAL A 26 -2.21 -18.01 6.55
C VAL A 26 -2.85 -17.47 5.28
N GLU A 27 -2.65 -18.18 4.18
CA GLU A 27 -3.27 -17.88 2.90
C GLU A 27 -4.67 -18.52 2.84
N ILE A 28 -5.64 -17.77 2.33
CA ILE A 28 -6.99 -18.25 2.03
C ILE A 28 -7.20 -18.19 0.52
N THR A 29 -7.55 -19.33 -0.08
CA THR A 29 -7.72 -19.47 -1.52
C THR A 29 -9.18 -19.63 -1.92
N ARG A 30 -9.57 -19.09 -3.09
CA ARG A 30 -10.89 -19.28 -3.69
C ARG A 30 -10.73 -19.51 -5.19
N HIS A 31 -11.43 -20.51 -5.72
CA HIS A 31 -11.42 -20.78 -7.16
C HIS A 31 -11.86 -19.54 -7.95
N GLY A 32 -11.07 -19.15 -8.95
CA GLY A 32 -11.35 -18.00 -9.81
C GLY A 32 -11.11 -16.62 -9.16
N SER A 33 -10.39 -16.55 -8.05
CA SER A 33 -10.02 -15.28 -7.42
C SER A 33 -8.57 -15.32 -6.93
N ALA A 34 -7.95 -14.15 -6.80
CA ALA A 34 -6.65 -14.05 -6.17
C ALA A 34 -6.73 -14.53 -4.71
N PRO A 35 -5.70 -15.24 -4.21
CA PRO A 35 -5.63 -15.62 -2.81
C PRO A 35 -5.48 -14.38 -1.92
N VAL A 36 -5.93 -14.48 -0.67
CA VAL A 36 -5.76 -13.44 0.35
C VAL A 36 -4.92 -13.98 1.49
N VAL A 37 -4.13 -13.14 2.15
CA VAL A 37 -3.27 -13.54 3.27
C VAL A 37 -3.78 -12.88 4.54
N VAL A 38 -3.99 -13.69 5.57
CA VAL A 38 -4.33 -13.23 6.92
C VAL A 38 -3.04 -13.12 7.72
N VAL A 39 -2.77 -11.93 8.23
CA VAL A 39 -1.66 -11.59 9.13
C VAL A 39 -2.19 -10.83 10.35
N SER A 40 -1.39 -10.71 11.40
CA SER A 40 -1.73 -9.78 12.47
C SER A 40 -1.68 -8.33 11.95
N LYS A 41 -2.48 -7.46 12.56
CA LYS A 41 -2.45 -6.02 12.25
C LYS A 41 -1.04 -5.45 12.40
N THR A 42 -0.34 -5.79 13.48
CA THR A 42 1.04 -5.35 13.71
C THR A 42 1.98 -5.75 12.59
N MET A 43 1.89 -6.98 12.09
CA MET A 43 2.70 -7.44 10.96
C MET A 43 2.36 -6.69 9.68
N TYR A 44 1.06 -6.45 9.42
CA TYR A 44 0.63 -5.62 8.28
C TYR A 44 1.19 -4.19 8.37
N ASP A 45 1.08 -3.54 9.53
CA ASP A 45 1.55 -2.17 9.74
C ASP A 45 3.06 -2.04 9.52
N VAL A 46 3.84 -3.04 9.96
CA VAL A 46 5.29 -3.11 9.71
C VAL A 46 5.59 -3.27 8.22
N MET A 47 4.96 -4.25 7.56
CA MET A 47 5.16 -4.48 6.12
C MET A 47 4.77 -3.26 5.29
N PHE A 48 3.68 -2.58 5.66
CA PHE A 48 3.24 -1.36 5.01
C PHE A 48 4.23 -0.21 5.21
N THR A 49 4.73 -0.03 6.43
CA THR A 49 5.77 0.97 6.73
C THR A 49 7.06 0.71 5.96
N ASP A 50 7.51 -0.55 5.90
CA ASP A 50 8.69 -0.94 5.14
C ASP A 50 8.48 -0.74 3.64
N HIS A 51 7.27 -1.01 3.12
CA HIS A 51 6.93 -0.72 1.73
C HIS A 51 7.01 0.77 1.41
N LEU A 52 6.44 1.64 2.26
CA LEU A 52 6.55 3.09 2.10
C LEU A 52 8.00 3.57 2.15
N ARG A 53 8.82 3.00 3.05
CA ARG A 53 10.24 3.33 3.15
C ARG A 53 10.98 2.92 1.87
N TRP A 54 10.74 1.72 1.37
CA TRP A 54 11.30 1.24 0.11
C TRP A 54 10.88 2.14 -1.06
N GLN A 55 9.60 2.52 -1.16
CA GLN A 55 9.13 3.44 -2.18
C GLN A 55 9.86 4.79 -2.12
N ALA A 56 9.98 5.37 -0.92
CA ALA A 56 10.71 6.63 -0.72
C ALA A 56 12.18 6.53 -1.18
N GLU A 57 12.84 5.39 -0.94
CA GLU A 57 14.19 5.13 -1.44
C GLU A 57 14.24 5.04 -2.97
N GLN A 58 13.25 4.41 -3.61
CA GLN A 58 13.18 4.37 -5.08
C GLN A 58 12.98 5.77 -5.66
N PHE A 59 12.09 6.59 -5.07
CA PHE A 59 11.89 7.99 -5.48
C PHE A 59 13.19 8.79 -5.35
N ARG A 60 13.88 8.68 -4.21
CA ARG A 60 15.16 9.37 -3.99
C ARG A 60 16.18 8.98 -5.07
N LYS A 61 16.33 7.68 -5.35
CA LYS A 61 17.27 7.21 -6.37
C LYS A 61 16.94 7.76 -7.76
N ALA A 62 15.67 7.75 -8.14
CA ALA A 62 15.25 8.29 -9.44
C ALA A 62 15.57 9.79 -9.55
N LEU A 63 15.31 10.56 -8.49
CA LEU A 63 15.63 11.99 -8.45
C LEU A 63 17.15 12.26 -8.50
N ASP A 64 17.97 11.45 -7.83
CA ASP A 64 19.44 11.53 -7.90
C ASP A 64 19.95 11.24 -9.33
N GLU A 65 19.23 10.40 -10.09
CA GLU A 65 19.49 10.11 -11.50
C GLU A 65 18.88 11.16 -12.46
N GLY A 66 18.24 12.20 -11.93
CA GLY A 66 17.59 13.27 -12.70
C GLY A 66 16.26 12.84 -13.35
N VAL A 67 15.68 11.73 -12.92
CA VAL A 67 14.40 11.20 -13.42
C VAL A 67 13.27 11.56 -12.45
N VAL A 68 12.21 12.16 -12.98
CA VAL A 68 10.96 12.34 -12.24
C VAL A 68 10.08 11.10 -12.45
N PRO A 69 9.76 10.33 -11.40
CA PRO A 69 8.94 9.12 -11.56
C PRO A 69 7.53 9.42 -12.04
N GLU A 70 6.96 8.47 -12.79
CA GLU A 70 5.60 8.58 -13.33
C GLU A 70 4.56 8.79 -12.21
N GLY A 71 3.58 9.66 -12.48
CA GLY A 71 2.54 10.02 -11.50
C GLY A 71 2.99 11.03 -10.44
N THR A 72 4.24 11.51 -10.49
CA THR A 72 4.72 12.56 -9.58
C THR A 72 4.22 13.93 -10.03
N LEU A 73 3.50 14.61 -9.15
CA LEU A 73 3.18 16.03 -9.32
C LEU A 73 4.44 16.89 -9.06
N VAL A 74 4.88 17.64 -10.05
CA VAL A 74 6.01 18.57 -9.92
C VAL A 74 5.47 19.97 -9.64
N ILE A 75 5.81 20.50 -8.46
CA ILE A 75 5.44 21.86 -8.05
C ILE A 75 6.70 22.71 -8.07
N HIS A 76 6.70 23.76 -8.89
CA HIS A 76 7.76 24.75 -8.90
C HIS A 76 7.55 25.76 -7.78
N ARG A 77 8.64 26.37 -7.31
CA ARG A 77 8.60 27.36 -6.22
C ARG A 77 7.67 28.53 -6.54
N ASP A 78 7.60 28.93 -7.80
CA ASP A 78 6.76 30.05 -8.27
C ASP A 78 5.26 29.74 -8.20
N ASP A 79 4.88 28.46 -8.21
CA ASP A 79 3.49 28.00 -8.12
C ASP A 79 3.09 27.58 -6.69
N LEU A 80 4.00 27.66 -5.72
CA LEU A 80 3.80 27.08 -4.39
C LEU A 80 2.65 27.74 -3.63
N ASP A 81 2.48 29.07 -3.78
CA ASP A 81 1.36 29.79 -3.17
C ASP A 81 0.03 29.38 -3.79
N ARG A 82 -0.01 29.14 -5.11
CA ARG A 82 -1.23 28.69 -5.81
C ARG A 82 -1.61 27.27 -5.40
N TRP A 83 -0.63 26.38 -5.29
CA TRP A 83 -0.86 25.00 -4.82
C TRP A 83 -1.29 24.92 -3.36
N ARG A 84 -0.79 25.81 -2.50
CA ARG A 84 -1.23 25.90 -1.11
C ARG A 84 -2.73 26.20 -1.00
N ASP A 85 -3.24 27.03 -1.91
CA ASP A 85 -4.63 27.49 -1.92
C ASP A 85 -5.52 26.65 -2.88
N ALA A 86 -4.99 25.58 -3.46
CA ALA A 86 -5.70 24.71 -4.39
C ALA A 86 -6.79 23.88 -3.72
N THR A 87 -7.86 23.64 -4.47
CA THR A 87 -9.00 22.82 -4.07
C THR A 87 -8.65 21.32 -4.00
N PRO A 88 -9.41 20.50 -3.25
CA PRO A 88 -9.23 19.05 -3.24
C PRO A 88 -9.30 18.41 -4.63
N GLU A 89 -10.15 18.94 -5.51
CA GLU A 89 -10.30 18.50 -6.89
C GLU A 89 -9.03 18.75 -7.72
N GLU A 90 -8.41 19.92 -7.57
CA GLU A 90 -7.13 20.25 -8.23
C GLU A 90 -5.98 19.37 -7.70
N TRP A 91 -5.94 19.12 -6.39
CA TRP A 91 -5.00 18.17 -5.79
C TRP A 91 -5.18 16.75 -6.33
N ALA A 92 -6.42 16.29 -6.48
CA ALA A 92 -6.71 14.98 -7.05
C ALA A 92 -6.38 14.89 -8.55
N ALA A 93 -6.58 15.98 -9.30
CA ALA A 93 -6.29 16.05 -10.73
C ALA A 93 -4.81 16.27 -11.05
N GLY A 94 -4.01 16.73 -10.08
CA GLY A 94 -2.59 17.02 -10.28
C GLY A 94 -2.33 18.20 -11.22
N ARG A 95 -3.29 19.13 -11.34
CA ARG A 95 -3.13 20.39 -12.09
C ARG A 95 -3.96 21.49 -11.43
N LEU A 96 -3.48 22.72 -11.48
CA LEU A 96 -4.26 23.90 -11.09
C LEU A 96 -5.31 24.21 -12.17
N ASP A 97 -6.42 24.82 -11.77
CA ASP A 97 -7.54 25.23 -12.64
C ASP A 97 -8.22 24.02 -13.34
N ALA A 98 -8.27 22.87 -12.66
CA ALA A 98 -8.60 21.55 -13.20
C ALA A 98 -10.06 21.30 -13.59
#